data_AF-A0AAJ2BKG6-F1
#
_entry.id   AF-A0AAJ2BKG6-F1
#
_cell.length_a   1.000
_cell.length_b   1.000
_cell.length_c   1.000
_cell.angle_alpha   90.00
_cell.angle_beta   90.00
_cell.angle_gamma   90.00
#
_symmetry.space_group_name_H-M   'P 1'
#
loop_
_entity.id
_entity.type
_entity.pdbx_description
1 polymer ?
#
loop_
_entity_poly.entity_id
_entity_poly.type
_entity_poly.pdbx_seq_one_letter_code
_entity_poly.pdbx_strand_id
1 'polypeptide(L)'
;MLSGIFWILCSGAAWRDLPERFGPWSTVYQRFRDWRDEGTFDQVLERLHVRLNQEGLIDLDTWMSLLMRIIRLKEVIDSTGLARSTIYKYIAEGTFPRPVPLGDRCVGWVGSEVQDWILARIEERDLAEGATARATRHLSMAS
;
A
#
# COMPACT_ATOMS: atom_id res chain seq x y z
N MET A 1 -15.58 6.87 11.27
CA MET A 1 -15.37 5.99 10.10
C MET A 1 -14.49 6.64 9.03
N LEU A 2 -14.99 7.52 8.16
CA LEU A 2 -14.19 8.19 7.11
C LEU A 2 -12.99 8.96 7.66
N SER A 3 -13.18 9.68 8.76
CA SER A 3 -12.12 10.41 9.45
C SER A 3 -10.97 9.51 9.92
N GLY A 4 -11.24 8.22 10.18
CA GLY A 4 -10.20 7.24 10.52
C GLY A 4 -9.39 6.78 9.31
N ILE A 5 -10.05 6.60 8.16
CA ILE A 5 -9.38 6.30 6.88
C ILE A 5 -8.45 7.46 6.49
N PHE A 6 -8.96 8.69 6.51
CA PHE A 6 -8.14 9.87 6.22
C PHE A 6 -7.01 10.08 7.21
N TRP A 7 -7.24 9.81 8.50
CA TRP A 7 -6.17 9.90 9.49
C TRP A 7 -5.04 8.92 9.21
N ILE A 8 -5.35 7.66 8.87
CA ILE A 8 -4.34 6.66 8.49
C ILE A 8 -3.60 7.07 7.20
N LEU A 9 -4.33 7.51 6.18
CA LEU A 9 -3.73 7.88 4.90
C LEU A 9 -2.86 9.14 4.96
N CYS A 10 -3.24 10.13 5.78
CA CYS A 10 -2.45 11.34 5.97
C CYS A 10 -1.30 11.17 6.97
N SER A 11 -1.46 10.30 7.98
CA SER A 11 -0.41 10.07 8.99
C SER A 11 0.59 8.98 8.60
N GLY A 12 0.22 8.08 7.69
CA GLY A 12 1.00 6.88 7.38
C GLY A 12 1.10 5.87 8.54
N ALA A 13 0.33 6.06 9.62
CA ALA A 13 0.35 5.18 10.79
C ALA A 13 -0.25 3.82 10.48
N ALA A 14 0.15 2.78 11.22
CA ALA A 14 -0.42 1.45 11.04
C ALA A 14 -1.91 1.45 11.42
N TRP A 15 -2.74 0.68 10.69
CA TRP A 15 -4.18 0.58 10.96
C TRP A 15 -4.51 0.22 12.41
N ARG A 16 -3.65 -0.58 13.06
CA ARG A 16 -3.81 -0.98 14.47
C ARG A 16 -3.61 0.15 15.47
N ASP A 17 -2.90 1.21 15.06
CA ASP A 17 -2.66 2.39 15.88
C ASP A 17 -3.78 3.44 15.73
N LEU A 18 -4.86 3.09 15.01
CA LEU A 18 -5.99 3.98 14.83
C LEU A 18 -6.57 4.38 16.20
N PRO A 19 -6.65 5.69 16.49
CA PRO A 19 -7.23 6.16 17.73
C PRO A 19 -8.69 5.72 17.88
N GLU A 20 -9.04 5.27 19.09
CA GLU A 20 -10.36 4.70 19.41
C GLU A 20 -11.53 5.66 19.12
N ARG A 21 -11.28 6.98 19.16
CA ARG A 21 -12.25 8.03 18.77
C ARG A 21 -12.80 7.86 17.35
N PHE A 22 -12.10 7.15 16.46
CA PHE A 22 -12.53 6.93 15.09
C PHE A 22 -13.34 5.64 14.89
N GLY A 23 -13.48 4.86 15.96
CA GLY A 23 -14.10 3.54 16.00
C GLY A 23 -13.08 2.40 15.82
N PRO A 24 -13.56 1.15 15.86
CA PRO A 24 -12.71 -0.03 15.72
C PRO A 24 -11.95 -0.03 14.39
N TRP A 25 -10.63 -0.20 14.45
CA TRP A 25 -9.77 -0.19 13.26
C TRP A 25 -10.17 -1.25 12.23
N SER A 26 -10.67 -2.39 12.67
CA SER A 26 -11.13 -3.48 11.80
C SER A 26 -12.31 -3.06 10.92
N THR A 27 -13.26 -2.32 11.49
CA THR A 27 -14.43 -1.79 10.76
C THR A 27 -14.03 -0.71 9.76
N VAL A 28 -13.07 0.13 10.14
CA VAL A 28 -12.57 1.22 9.30
C VAL A 28 -11.74 0.67 8.14
N TYR A 29 -10.89 -0.32 8.42
CA TYR A 29 -10.10 -1.03 7.41
C TYR A 29 -10.98 -1.83 6.44
N GLN A 30 -11.98 -2.55 6.96
CA GLN A 30 -12.87 -3.35 6.11
C GLN A 30 -13.65 -2.45 5.14
N ARG A 31 -14.18 -1.32 5.61
CA ARG A 31 -14.83 -0.35 4.74
C ARG A 31 -13.89 0.26 3.71
N PHE A 32 -12.65 0.59 4.10
CA PHE A 32 -11.64 1.07 3.17
C PHE A 32 -11.36 0.04 2.07
N ARG A 33 -11.21 -1.23 2.44
CA ARG A 33 -11.02 -2.34 1.50
C ARG A 33 -12.21 -2.47 0.55
N ASP A 34 -13.44 -2.51 1.09
CA ASP A 34 -14.66 -2.61 0.28
C ASP A 34 -14.73 -1.46 -0.74
N TRP A 35 -14.45 -0.22 -0.31
CA TRP A 35 -14.49 0.96 -1.18
C TRP A 35 -13.35 1.04 -2.19
N ARG A 36 -12.17 0.51 -1.85
CA ARG A 36 -11.05 0.39 -2.78
C ARG A 36 -11.39 -0.65 -3.85
N ASP A 37 -11.92 -1.80 -3.45
CA ASP A 37 -12.25 -2.89 -4.36
C ASP A 37 -13.45 -2.53 -5.27
N GLU A 38 -14.35 -1.65 -4.80
CA GLU A 38 -15.46 -1.08 -5.57
C GLU A 38 -15.08 0.18 -6.39
N GLY A 39 -13.84 0.69 -6.28
CA GLY A 39 -13.37 1.91 -6.95
C GLY A 39 -13.99 3.22 -6.45
N THR A 40 -14.82 3.16 -5.40
CA THR A 40 -15.42 4.34 -4.75
C THR A 40 -14.34 5.22 -4.11
N PHE A 41 -13.28 4.60 -3.58
CA PHE A 41 -12.19 5.34 -2.96
C PHE A 41 -11.39 6.15 -3.99
N ASP A 42 -11.16 5.60 -5.18
CA ASP A 42 -10.48 6.28 -6.28
C ASP A 42 -11.29 7.49 -6.76
N GLN A 43 -12.61 7.36 -6.88
CA GLN A 43 -13.50 8.47 -7.25
C GLN A 43 -13.52 9.59 -6.19
N VAL A 44 -13.47 9.23 -4.91
CA VAL A 44 -13.42 10.20 -3.81
C VAL A 44 -12.07 10.91 -3.79
N LEU A 45 -10.98 10.18 -3.98
CA LEU A 45 -9.64 10.75 -4.11
C LEU A 45 -9.56 11.69 -5.30
N GLU A 46 -10.00 11.26 -6.48
CA GLU A 46 -9.98 12.08 -7.69
C GLU A 46 -10.78 13.37 -7.52
N ARG A 47 -11.99 13.30 -6.95
CA ARG A 47 -12.81 14.49 -6.67
C ARG A 47 -12.20 15.41 -5.61
N LEU A 48 -11.61 14.86 -4.55
CA LEU A 48 -10.91 15.64 -3.54
C LEU A 48 -9.65 16.28 -4.09
N HIS A 49 -8.93 15.57 -4.97
CA HIS A 49 -7.73 16.06 -5.63
C HIS A 49 -8.07 17.23 -6.56
N VAL A 50 -9.13 17.12 -7.35
CA VAL A 50 -9.65 18.22 -8.18
C VAL A 50 -10.04 19.43 -7.33
N ARG A 51 -10.69 19.23 -6.18
CA ARG A 51 -11.13 20.31 -5.30
C ARG A 51 -9.97 21.01 -4.58
N LEU A 52 -9.03 20.24 -4.02
CA LEU A 52 -7.88 20.79 -3.28
C LEU A 52 -6.87 21.48 -4.21
N ASN A 53 -6.78 21.04 -5.48
CA ASN A 53 -6.03 21.73 -6.53
C ASN A 53 -6.68 23.07 -6.92
N GLN A 54 -8.02 23.13 -6.97
CA GLN A 54 -8.76 24.39 -7.22
C GLN A 54 -8.62 25.40 -6.07
N GLU A 55 -8.46 24.93 -4.83
CA GLU A 55 -8.24 25.77 -3.65
C GLU A 55 -6.74 26.09 -3.39
N GLY A 56 -5.82 25.58 -4.22
CA GLY A 56 -4.38 25.82 -4.11
C GLY A 56 -3.72 25.21 -2.87
N LEU A 57 -4.40 24.27 -2.21
CA LEU A 57 -3.95 23.66 -0.96
C LEU A 57 -3.02 22.45 -1.17
N ILE A 58 -3.11 21.80 -2.34
CA ILE A 58 -2.19 20.75 -2.77
C ILE A 58 -2.02 20.84 -4.28
N ASP A 59 -0.79 21.04 -4.76
CA ASP A 59 -0.48 20.98 -6.18
C ASP A 59 0.02 19.57 -6.57
N LEU A 60 0.02 19.27 -7.88
CA LEU A 60 0.44 17.97 -8.41
C LEU A 60 1.87 17.59 -7.99
N ASP A 61 2.77 18.57 -7.83
CA ASP A 61 4.14 18.37 -7.37
C ASP A 61 4.18 17.97 -5.88
N THR A 62 3.35 18.59 -5.03
CA THR A 62 3.21 18.22 -3.62
C THR A 62 2.65 16.79 -3.46
N TRP A 63 1.69 16.40 -4.29
CA TRP A 63 1.12 15.04 -4.27
C TRP A 63 2.10 13.99 -4.81
N MET A 64 2.81 14.31 -5.90
CA MET A 64 3.89 13.46 -6.41
C MET A 64 5.03 13.35 -5.40
N SER A 65 5.42 14.43 -4.72
CA SER A 65 6.51 14.47 -3.75
C SER A 65 6.23 13.65 -2.48
N LEU A 66 4.96 13.52 -2.08
CA LEU A 66 4.56 12.66 -0.97
C LEU A 66 4.64 11.17 -1.31
N LEU A 67 4.39 10.81 -2.58
CA LEU A 67 4.49 9.44 -3.11
C LEU A 67 5.92 9.06 -3.54
N MET A 68 6.68 10.03 -4.07
CA MET A 68 8.06 9.86 -4.54
C MET A 68 9.06 10.17 -3.43
N ARG A 69 8.88 9.57 -2.26
CA ARG A 69 9.82 9.68 -1.15
C ARG A 69 10.87 8.58 -1.24
N ILE A 70 12.13 8.93 -0.98
CA ILE A 70 13.18 7.95 -0.74
C ILE A 70 13.09 7.44 0.71
N ILE A 71 12.75 6.15 0.87
CA ILE A 71 12.68 5.47 2.16
C ILE A 71 13.98 4.72 2.46
N ARG A 72 14.37 4.67 3.73
CA ARG A 72 15.59 3.97 4.17
C ARG A 72 15.31 2.50 4.45
N LEU A 73 16.36 1.69 4.48
CA LEU A 73 16.25 0.23 4.71
C LEU A 73 15.39 -0.13 5.93
N LYS A 74 15.46 0.64 7.02
CA LYS A 74 14.62 0.41 8.20
C LYS A 74 13.12 0.52 7.86
N GLU A 75 12.73 1.56 7.14
CA GLU A 75 11.34 1.77 6.73
C GLU A 75 10.91 0.70 5.72
N VAL A 76 11.79 0.28 4.80
CA VAL A 76 11.52 -0.86 3.90
C VAL A 76 11.24 -2.15 4.68
N ILE A 77 12.03 -2.43 5.72
CA ILE A 77 11.83 -3.58 6.61
C ILE A 77 10.50 -3.45 7.34
N ASP A 78 10.20 -2.27 7.89
CA ASP A 78 8.99 -2.02 8.65
C ASP A 78 7.73 -2.15 7.76
N SER A 79 7.80 -1.71 6.49
CA SER A 79 6.70 -1.81 5.51
C SER A 79 6.51 -3.23 4.95
N THR A 80 7.59 -3.95 4.65
CA THR A 80 7.53 -5.27 4.00
C THR A 80 7.45 -6.43 5.01
N GLY A 81 7.86 -6.21 6.25
CA GLY A 81 8.04 -7.27 7.26
C GLY A 81 9.22 -8.22 6.95
N LEU A 82 10.03 -7.93 5.93
CA LEU A 82 11.13 -8.79 5.51
C LEU A 82 12.42 -8.47 6.28
N ALA A 83 13.18 -9.50 6.59
CA ALA A 83 14.55 -9.33 7.10
C ALA A 83 15.46 -8.71 6.02
N ARG A 84 16.46 -7.95 6.46
CA ARG A 84 17.49 -7.33 5.60
C ARG A 84 18.10 -8.31 4.61
N SER A 85 18.47 -9.51 5.05
CA SER A 85 19.07 -10.54 4.19
C SER A 85 18.15 -10.97 3.07
N THR A 86 16.85 -11.10 3.35
CA THR A 86 15.82 -11.46 2.37
C THR A 86 15.65 -10.36 1.32
N ILE A 87 15.66 -9.09 1.73
CA ILE A 87 15.61 -7.96 0.80
C ILE A 87 16.78 -8.01 -0.17
N TYR A 88 18.02 -8.19 0.31
CA TYR A 88 19.18 -8.30 -0.58
C TYR A 88 19.15 -9.55 -1.47
N LYS A 89 18.62 -10.66 -0.96
CA LYS A 89 18.39 -11.86 -1.76
C LYS A 89 17.44 -11.56 -2.93
N TYR A 90 16.29 -10.95 -2.67
CA TYR A 90 15.33 -10.60 -3.72
C TYR A 90 15.84 -9.54 -4.69
N ILE A 91 16.68 -8.62 -4.23
CA ILE A 91 17.39 -7.69 -5.14
C ILE A 91 18.32 -8.46 -6.08
N ALA A 92 19.08 -9.43 -5.57
CA ALA A 92 19.97 -10.27 -6.38
C ALA A 92 19.19 -11.16 -7.37
N GLU A 93 18.01 -11.63 -6.97
CA GLU A 93 17.08 -12.39 -7.82
C GLU A 93 16.29 -11.51 -8.79
N GLY A 94 16.41 -10.19 -8.69
CA GLY A 94 15.70 -9.23 -9.55
C GLY A 94 14.20 -9.10 -9.26
N THR A 95 13.72 -9.66 -8.15
CA THR A 95 12.32 -9.67 -7.76
C THR A 95 11.94 -8.50 -6.85
N PHE A 96 12.91 -7.74 -6.34
CA PHE A 96 12.69 -6.57 -5.48
C PHE A 96 13.34 -5.30 -6.05
N PRO A 97 12.75 -4.11 -5.85
CA PRO A 97 13.29 -2.85 -6.34
C PRO A 97 14.74 -2.59 -5.91
N ARG A 98 15.56 -2.05 -6.82
CA ARG A 98 16.95 -1.73 -6.52
C ARG A 98 17.04 -0.41 -5.74
N PRO A 99 17.96 -0.31 -4.77
CA PRO A 99 18.18 0.95 -4.08
C PRO A 99 18.79 2.01 -5.02
N VAL A 100 18.34 3.25 -4.82
CA VAL A 100 18.92 4.47 -5.41
C VAL A 100 20.10 4.93 -4.53
N PRO A 101 21.31 5.12 -5.11
CA PRO A 101 22.43 5.72 -4.42
C PRO A 101 22.16 7.20 -4.11
N LEU A 102 22.36 7.62 -2.87
CA LEU A 102 22.22 9.02 -2.42
C LEU A 102 23.58 9.64 -2.03
N GLY A 103 24.68 8.91 -2.24
CA GLY A 103 26.05 9.27 -1.88
C GLY A 103 26.91 8.02 -1.64
N ASP A 104 28.18 8.20 -1.29
CA ASP A 104 29.20 7.13 -1.22
C ASP A 104 28.82 5.93 -0.33
N ARG A 105 28.04 6.13 0.73
CA ARG A 105 27.62 5.06 1.66
C ARG A 105 26.14 5.06 2.00
N CYS A 106 25.36 5.90 1.32
CA CYS A 106 23.97 6.11 1.67
C CYS A 106 23.09 5.68 0.50
N VAL A 107 22.21 4.71 0.74
CA VAL A 107 21.24 4.23 -0.25
C VAL A 107 19.82 4.33 0.31
N GLY A 108 18.84 4.41 -0.59
CA GLY A 108 17.42 4.38 -0.23
C GLY A 108 16.59 3.81 -1.37
N TRP A 109 15.30 3.59 -1.14
CA TRP A 109 14.38 3.04 -2.13
C TRP A 109 13.30 4.05 -2.44
N VAL A 110 12.79 4.06 -3.66
CA VAL A 110 11.59 4.83 -3.97
C VAL A 110 10.42 4.14 -3.27
N GLY A 111 9.71 4.89 -2.41
CA GLY A 111 8.63 4.34 -1.59
C GLY A 111 7.52 3.70 -2.42
N SER A 112 7.16 4.31 -3.56
CA SER A 112 6.17 3.77 -4.48
C SER A 112 6.59 2.41 -5.06
N GLU A 113 7.86 2.22 -5.46
CA GLU A 113 8.32 0.94 -6.02
C GLU A 113 8.24 -0.20 -4.99
N VAL A 114 8.54 0.10 -3.72
CA VAL A 114 8.41 -0.86 -2.62
C VAL A 114 6.92 -1.16 -2.37
N GLN A 115 6.05 -0.16 -2.45
CA GLN A 115 4.61 -0.34 -2.30
C GLN A 115 4.02 -1.17 -3.45
N ASP A 116 4.40 -0.90 -4.69
CA ASP A 116 3.99 -1.66 -5.88
C ASP A 116 4.41 -3.11 -5.75
N TRP A 117 5.62 -3.36 -5.25
CA TRP A 117 6.09 -4.71 -4.96
C TRP A 117 5.23 -5.42 -3.90
N ILE A 118 4.81 -4.71 -2.83
CA ILE A 118 3.91 -5.27 -1.80
C ILE A 118 2.54 -5.59 -2.41
N LEU A 119 1.99 -4.69 -3.22
CA LEU A 119 0.71 -4.90 -3.91
C LEU A 119 0.77 -6.13 -4.83
N ALA A 120 1.84 -6.30 -5.59
CA ALA A 120 2.02 -7.50 -6.43
C ALA A 120 2.00 -8.80 -5.62
N ARG A 121 2.59 -8.84 -4.40
CA ARG A 121 2.51 -10.03 -3.51
C ARG A 121 1.11 -10.29 -3.00
N ILE A 122 0.37 -9.22 -2.70
CA ILE A 122 -1.03 -9.31 -2.26
C ILE A 122 -1.87 -9.89 -3.40
N GLU A 123 -1.72 -9.37 -4.61
CA GLU A 123 -2.44 -9.85 -5.80
C GLU A 123 -2.12 -11.32 -6.10
N GLU A 124 -0.85 -11.72 -6.05
CA GLU A 124 -0.47 -13.13 -6.27
C GLU A 124 -1.10 -14.09 -5.27
N ARG A 125 -1.13 -13.71 -3.98
CA ARG A 125 -1.82 -14.50 -2.95
C ARG A 125 -3.32 -14.58 -3.26
N ASP A 126 -3.95 -13.45 -3.54
CA ASP A 126 -5.40 -13.38 -3.74
C ASP A 126 -5.82 -14.15 -5.00
N LEU A 127 -5.00 -14.12 -6.06
CA LEU A 127 -5.17 -14.94 -7.26
C LEU A 127 -5.03 -16.44 -6.95
N ALA A 128 -4.04 -16.82 -6.14
CA ALA A 128 -3.84 -18.21 -5.74
C ALA A 128 -5.03 -18.75 -4.92
N GLU A 129 -5.51 -17.98 -3.95
CA GLU A 129 -6.69 -18.33 -3.14
C GLU A 129 -7.96 -18.43 -4.00
N GLY A 130 -8.16 -17.50 -4.94
CA GLY A 130 -9.27 -17.52 -5.88
C GLY A 130 -9.24 -18.72 -6.84
N ALA A 131 -8.05 -19.13 -7.28
CA ALA A 131 -7.86 -20.32 -8.11
C ALA A 131 -8.18 -21.61 -7.33
N THR A 132 -7.72 -21.72 -6.08
CA THR A 132 -8.04 -22.85 -5.20
C THR A 132 -9.54 -22.96 -4.95
N ALA A 133 -10.22 -21.85 -4.61
CA ALA A 133 -11.65 -21.84 -4.36
C ALA A 133 -12.48 -22.26 -5.59
N ARG A 134 -12.04 -21.89 -6.81
CA ARG A 134 -12.69 -22.27 -8.07
C ARG A 134 -12.50 -23.76 -8.39
N ALA A 135 -11.32 -24.32 -8.11
CA ALA A 135 -11.03 -25.74 -8.30
C ALA A 135 -11.85 -26.64 -7.36
N THR A 136 -11.99 -26.26 -6.08
CA THR A 136 -12.78 -27.02 -5.10
C THR A 136 -14.27 -27.05 -5.44
N ARG A 137 -14.83 -25.94 -5.96
CA ARG A 137 -16.24 -25.87 -6.40
C ARG A 137 -16.53 -26.76 -7.62
N HIS A 138 -15.59 -26.90 -8.54
CA HIS A 138 -15.77 -27.73 -9.74
C HIS A 138 -15.79 -29.23 -9.39
N LEU A 139 -14.98 -29.66 -8.42
CA LEU A 139 -14.95 -31.04 -7.94
C LEU A 139 -16.22 -31.44 -7.16
N SER A 140 -16.86 -30.50 -6.46
CA SER A 140 -18.09 -30.76 -5.70
C SER A 140 -19.36 -30.84 -6.55
N MET A 141 -19.34 -30.40 -7.81
CA MET A 141 -20.51 -30.45 -8.72
C MET A 141 -20.47 -31.66 -9.66
N ALA A 142 -19.41 -32.46 -9.62
CA ALA A 142 -19.20 -33.64 -10.45
C ALA A 142 -19.42 -34.97 -9.69
N SER A 143 -19.97 -34.92 -8.46
CA SER A 143 -20.36 -36.07 -7.62
C SER A 143 -21.84 -35.98 -7.28
#